data_AF-A0A7J2WES9-F1
#
_entry.id   AF-A0A7J2WES9-F1
#
_cell.length_a   1.000
_cell.length_b   1.000
_cell.length_c   1.000
_cell.angle_alpha   90.00
_cell.angle_beta   90.00
_cell.angle_gamma   90.00
#
_symmetry.space_group_name_H-M   'P 1'
#
loop_
_entity.id
_entity.type
_entity.pdbx_description
1 polymer ?
#
loop_
_entity_poly.entity_id
_entity_poly.type
_entity_poly.pdbx_seq_one_letter_code
_entity_poly.pdbx_strand_id
1 'polypeptide(L)'
;MLKLFNECHGAIGDIANIFPELPVELYKSFKEGNYRRAEELHRKIIAIRAIASVGLTPVTFIKEALKLRGLPINTYVRRPLLPLTNG
;
A
#
# COMPACT_ATOMS: atom_id res chain seq x y z
N MET A 1 -9.12 -2.89 10.01
CA MET A 1 -9.86 -2.18 8.94
C MET A 1 -9.15 -0.87 8.63
N LEU A 2 -8.94 -0.51 7.37
CA LEU A 2 -8.90 0.93 7.04
C LEU A 2 -10.16 1.56 7.66
N LYS A 3 -10.00 2.65 8.41
CA LYS A 3 -11.01 3.27 9.29
C LYS A 3 -12.35 3.44 8.55
N LEU A 4 -13.21 2.43 8.53
CA LEU A 4 -14.51 2.47 7.85
C LEU A 4 -15.65 2.08 8.79
N PHE A 5 -15.35 1.44 9.92
CA PHE A 5 -16.34 1.06 10.92
C PHE A 5 -16.84 2.22 11.81
N ASN A 6 -16.05 3.30 11.97
CA ASN A 6 -16.36 4.40 12.89
C ASN A 6 -16.66 5.71 12.13
N GLU A 7 -17.60 5.69 11.19
CA GLU A 7 -18.05 6.87 10.40
C GLU A 7 -16.96 7.58 9.57
N CYS A 8 -15.77 7.01 9.51
CA CYS A 8 -14.69 7.49 8.69
C CYS A 8 -14.98 7.16 7.20
N HIS A 9 -14.74 8.14 6.32
CA HIS A 9 -15.18 8.08 4.92
C HIS A 9 -14.19 7.40 3.96
N GLY A 10 -12.99 7.05 4.42
CA GLY A 10 -11.93 6.49 3.58
C GLY A 10 -10.54 6.64 4.18
N ALA A 11 -9.52 6.64 3.31
CA ALA A 11 -8.14 6.81 3.74
C ALA A 11 -7.23 7.33 2.63
N ILE A 12 -6.11 7.91 3.06
CA ILE A 12 -4.95 8.21 2.22
C ILE A 12 -3.85 7.26 2.66
N GLY A 13 -3.45 6.33 1.79
CA GLY A 13 -2.52 5.25 2.11
C GLY A 13 -1.44 5.07 1.06
N ASP A 14 -0.23 4.80 1.53
CA ASP A 14 0.96 4.49 0.73
C ASP A 14 0.74 3.36 -0.29
N ILE A 15 0.07 2.28 0.13
CA ILE A 15 -0.24 1.11 -0.71
C ILE A 15 -1.00 1.47 -1.99
N ALA A 16 -1.83 2.51 -1.97
CA ALA A 16 -2.60 2.93 -3.15
C ALA A 16 -1.70 3.39 -4.32
N ASN A 17 -0.45 3.77 -4.05
CA ASN A 17 0.50 4.09 -5.11
C ASN A 17 0.92 2.84 -5.90
N ILE A 18 1.09 1.70 -5.22
CA ILE A 18 1.66 0.48 -5.80
C ILE A 18 0.55 -0.46 -6.31
N PHE A 19 -0.51 -0.60 -5.51
CA PHE A 19 -1.63 -1.51 -5.71
C PHE A 19 -2.96 -0.78 -5.47
N PRO A 20 -3.33 0.21 -6.30
CA PRO A 20 -4.59 0.96 -6.16
C PRO A 20 -5.83 0.06 -6.14
N GLU A 21 -5.78 -1.09 -6.80
CA GLU A 21 -6.85 -2.08 -6.85
C GLU A 21 -7.27 -2.59 -5.46
N LEU A 22 -6.33 -2.75 -4.52
CA LEU A 22 -6.60 -3.33 -3.21
C LEU A 22 -7.46 -2.43 -2.31
N PRO A 23 -7.09 -1.16 -2.02
CA PRO A 23 -7.93 -0.28 -1.21
C PRO A 23 -9.24 0.10 -1.92
N VAL A 24 -9.27 0.16 -3.26
CA VAL A 24 -10.52 0.41 -4.01
C VAL A 24 -11.49 -0.76 -3.86
N GLU A 25 -11.04 -1.99 -4.06
CA GLU A 25 -11.87 -3.18 -3.90
C GLU A 25 -12.30 -3.37 -2.44
N LEU A 26 -11.41 -3.06 -1.50
CA LEU A 26 -11.72 -3.09 -0.06
C LEU A 26 -12.87 -2.14 0.26
N TYR A 27 -12.80 -0.89 -0.22
CA TYR A 27 -13.83 0.11 0.01
C TYR A 27 -15.17 -0.32 -0.60
N LYS A 28 -15.17 -0.81 -1.85
CA LYS A 28 -16.38 -1.32 -2.52
C LYS A 28 -17.00 -2.50 -1.77
N SER A 29 -16.19 -3.51 -1.45
CA SER A 29 -16.63 -4.70 -0.72
C SER A 29 -17.24 -4.33 0.63
N PHE A 30 -16.64 -3.38 1.35
CA PHE A 30 -17.18 -2.88 2.60
C PHE A 30 -18.51 -2.14 2.42
N LYS A 31 -18.59 -1.25 1.43
CA LYS A 31 -19.82 -0.49 1.10
C LYS A 31 -20.98 -1.38 0.66
N GLU A 32 -20.68 -2.49 0.01
CA GLU A 32 -21.65 -3.52 -0.42
C GLU A 32 -22.02 -4.51 0.71
N GLY A 33 -21.43 -4.37 1.90
CA GLY A 33 -21.70 -5.26 3.04
C GLY A 33 -20.98 -6.61 2.97
N ASN A 34 -20.10 -6.83 1.98
CA ASN A 34 -19.29 -8.03 1.86
C ASN A 34 -18.06 -7.97 2.79
N TYR A 35 -18.32 -8.08 4.10
CA TYR A 35 -17.30 -7.93 5.12
C TYR A 35 -16.23 -9.01 5.10
N ARG A 36 -16.56 -10.24 4.68
CA ARG A 36 -15.56 -11.31 4.53
C ARG A 36 -14.52 -10.94 3.48
N ARG A 37 -14.96 -10.47 2.30
CA ARG A 37 -14.05 -10.02 1.25
C ARG A 37 -13.23 -8.81 1.69
N ALA A 38 -13.87 -7.86 2.38
CA ALA A 38 -13.18 -6.71 2.94
C ALA A 38 -12.09 -7.12 3.95
N GLU A 39 -12.35 -8.11 4.80
CA GLU A 39 -11.38 -8.61 5.76
C GLU A 39 -10.17 -9.27 5.06
N GLU A 40 -10.40 -10.12 4.05
CA GLU A 40 -9.35 -10.76 3.25
C GLU A 40 -8.42 -9.72 2.61
N LEU A 41 -9.02 -8.72 1.94
CA LEU A 41 -8.29 -7.62 1.31
C LEU A 41 -7.50 -6.82 2.35
N HIS A 42 -8.11 -6.57 3.51
CA HIS A 42 -7.43 -5.86 4.60
C HIS A 42 -6.23 -6.64 5.14
N ARG A 43 -6.34 -7.95 5.35
CA ARG A 43 -5.22 -8.82 5.76
C ARG A 43 -4.10 -8.80 4.73
N LYS A 44 -4.43 -8.84 3.43
CA LYS A 44 -3.45 -8.74 2.34
C LYS A 44 -2.70 -7.41 2.38
N ILE A 45 -3.42 -6.30 2.57
CA ILE A 45 -2.81 -4.96 2.70
C ILE A 45 -1.86 -4.91 3.91
N ILE A 46 -2.25 -5.46 5.06
CA ILE A 46 -1.39 -5.52 6.25
C ILE A 46 -0.11 -6.31 5.96
N ALA A 47 -0.22 -7.48 5.31
CA ALA A 47 0.93 -8.31 4.98
C ALA A 47 1.93 -7.56 4.07
N ILE A 48 1.44 -6.82 3.07
CA ILE A 48 2.29 -5.99 2.20
C ILE A 48 2.99 -4.88 3.00
N ARG A 49 2.28 -4.22 3.92
CA ARG A 49 2.87 -3.16 4.77
C ARG A 49 3.93 -3.70 5.72
N ALA A 50 3.78 -4.93 6.21
CA ALA A 50 4.79 -5.57 7.05
C ALA A 50 6.12 -5.76 6.29
N ILE A 51 6.05 -6.15 5.01
CA ILE A 51 7.23 -6.24 4.13
C ILE A 51 7.88 -4.86 3.95
N ALA A 52 7.06 -3.81 3.74
CA ALA A 52 7.53 -2.45 3.57
C ALA A 52 8.20 -1.83 4.82
N SER A 53 7.93 -2.40 6.01
CA SER A 53 8.45 -1.91 7.29
C SER A 53 9.88 -2.39 7.59
N VAL A 54 10.47 -3.22 6.73
CA VAL A 54 11.85 -3.69 6.86
C VAL A 54 12.81 -2.59 6.41
N GLY A 55 13.17 -1.71 7.34
CA GLY A 55 14.37 -0.86 7.28
C GLY A 55 14.36 0.34 6.33
N LEU A 56 13.30 0.57 5.56
CA LEU A 56 13.24 1.66 4.58
C LEU A 56 12.22 2.73 4.94
N THR A 57 12.51 3.97 4.52
CA THR A 57 11.47 4.99 4.47
C THR A 57 10.42 4.61 3.41
N PRO A 58 9.12 4.91 3.61
CA PRO A 58 8.05 4.47 2.72
C PRO A 58 8.27 4.84 1.25
N VAL A 59 8.90 5.98 0.99
CA VAL A 59 9.07 6.51 -0.38
C VAL A 59 10.02 5.65 -1.22
N THR A 60 11.16 5.23 -0.66
CA THR A 60 12.12 4.36 -1.39
C THR A 60 11.44 3.04 -1.74
N PHE A 61 10.75 2.42 -0.79
CA PHE A 61 10.01 1.18 -1.01
C PHE A 61 8.95 1.32 -2.11
N ILE A 62 8.13 2.38 -2.06
CA ILE A 62 7.07 2.60 -3.05
C ILE A 62 7.64 2.70 -4.47
N LYS A 63 8.72 3.48 -4.65
CA LYS A 63 9.33 3.65 -5.98
C LYS A 63 9.92 2.34 -6.50
N GLU A 64 10.63 1.59 -5.66
CA GLU A 64 11.17 0.29 -6.09
C GLU A 64 10.06 -0.72 -6.39
N ALA A 65 9.00 -0.76 -5.58
CA ALA A 65 7.85 -1.62 -5.82
C ALA A 65 7.11 -1.27 -7.14
N LEU A 66 7.00 0.02 -7.48
CA LEU A 66 6.46 0.48 -8.75
C LEU A 66 7.32 0.03 -9.94
N LYS A 67 8.65 0.10 -9.82
CA LYS A 67 9.57 -0.42 -10.83
C LYS A 67 9.43 -1.95 -10.97
N LEU A 68 9.32 -2.69 -9.86
CA LEU A 68 9.07 -4.13 -9.88
C LEU A 68 7.71 -4.51 -10.48
N ARG A 69 6.71 -3.62 -10.35
CA ARG A 69 5.41 -3.71 -11.03
C ARG A 69 5.49 -3.46 -12.55
N GLY A 70 6.69 -3.20 -13.08
CA GLY A 70 6.93 -2.99 -14.51
C GLY A 70 6.71 -1.56 -14.98
N LEU A 71 6.51 -0.60 -14.07
CA LEU A 71 6.37 0.80 -14.48
C LEU A 71 7.74 1.40 -14.84
N PRO A 72 7.84 2.14 -15.97
CA PRO A 72 9.10 2.74 -16.42
C PRO A 72 9.40 4.03 -15.65
N ILE A 73 9.76 3.90 -14.38
CA ILE A 73 10.07 5.04 -13.49
C ILE A 73 11.52 5.04 -13.01
N ASN A 74 12.02 6.23 -12.70
CA ASN A 74 13.26 6.38 -11.95
C ASN A 74 12.98 6.30 -10.44
N THR A 75 13.72 5.45 -9.73
CA THR A 75 13.55 5.22 -8.29
C THR A 75 14.37 6.16 -7.41
N TYR A 76 15.05 7.15 -8.00
CA TYR A 76 15.78 8.19 -7.30
C TYR A 76 14.97 8.82 -6.18
N VAL A 77 15.59 8.92 -5.01
CA VAL A 77 15.10 9.64 -3.84
C VAL A 77 16.11 10.71 -3.45
N ARG A 78 15.63 11.87 -3.00
CA ARG A 78 16.50 12.96 -2.56
C ARG A 78 17.06 12.62 -1.18
N ARG A 79 18.35 12.95 -0.95
CA ARG A 79 18.97 12.90 0.38
C ARG A 79 18.12 13.67 1.41
N PRO A 80 18.04 13.20 2.68
CA PRO A 80 18.86 12.13 3.28
C PRO A 80 18.35 10.71 3.03
N LEU A 81 17.26 10.52 2.27
CA LEU A 81 16.77 9.19 1.93
C LEU A 81 17.78 8.46 1.04
N LEU A 82 17.96 7.17 1.31
CA LEU A 82 18.87 6.31 0.58
C LEU A 82 18.10 5.44 -0.42
N PRO A 83 18.70 5.12 -1.58
CA PRO A 83 18.16 4.13 -2.49
C PRO A 83 18.12 2.75 -1.82
N LEU A 84 17.25 1.87 -2.30
CA LEU A 84 17.28 0.48 -1.90
C LEU A 84 18.57 -0.15 -2.41
N THR A 85 19.42 -0.59 -1.50
CA THR A 85 20.63 -1.35 -1.83
C THR A 85 20.35 -2.83 -1.63
N ASN A 86 20.87 -3.68 -2.51
CA ASN A 86 20.96 -5.10 -2.21
C ASN A 86 21.96 -5.20 -1.06
N GLY A 87 21.52 -5.71 0.10
CA GLY A 87 22.39 -5.93 1.26
C GLY A 87 23.61 -6.78 0.92
#